data_AF-A0A974S1I3-F1
#
_entry.id   AF-A0A974S1I3-F1
#
_cell.length_a   1.000
_cell.length_b   1.000
_cell.length_c   1.000
_cell.angle_alpha   90.00
_cell.angle_beta   90.00
_cell.angle_gamma   90.00
#
_symmetry.space_group_name_H-M   'P 1'
#
loop_
_entity.id
_entity.type
_entity.pdbx_description
1 polymer ?
#
loop_
_entity_poly.entity_id
_entity_poly.type
_entity_poly.pdbx_seq_one_letter_code
_entity_poly.pdbx_strand_id
1 'polypeptide(L)'
;MELNSTADPELIHLPRPDIDVYDFAITPDGNEVVFQAVSGSDHSGTYIYDLFSYHFNTQKETQLTDLREYTETPVFSQDGKDVYFLVDRKFAQSSSDYHLYKIDKNGMTAREMTLPGIEK
;
A
#
# COMPACT_ATOMS: atom_id res chain seq x y z
N MET A 1 11.74 -21.57 19.15
CA MET A 1 12.53 -21.42 17.91
C MET A 1 13.29 -20.13 18.10
N GLU A 2 14.57 -20.20 18.45
CA GLU A 2 15.38 -19.00 18.70
C GLU A 2 15.93 -18.48 17.37
N LEU A 3 15.59 -17.23 17.04
CA LEU A 3 16.12 -16.52 15.88
C LEU A 3 17.51 -15.96 16.24
N ASN A 4 18.53 -16.82 16.28
CA ASN A 4 19.92 -16.38 16.39
C ASN A 4 20.49 -16.14 14.99
N SER A 5 20.20 -14.97 14.42
CA SER A 5 20.98 -14.43 13.29
C SER A 5 21.90 -13.34 13.83
N THR A 6 23.21 -13.54 13.71
CA THR A 6 24.25 -12.54 14.03
C THR A 6 24.68 -11.74 12.81
N ALA A 7 23.94 -11.82 11.70
CA ALA A 7 24.21 -10.99 10.54
C ALA A 7 23.68 -9.58 10.79
N ASP A 8 24.50 -8.56 10.50
CA ASP A 8 24.01 -7.20 10.40
C ASP A 8 22.85 -7.18 9.40
N PRO A 9 21.76 -6.45 9.68
CA PRO A 9 20.65 -6.36 8.77
C PRO A 9 21.14 -5.79 7.44
N GLU A 10 20.86 -6.51 6.35
CA GLU A 10 21.09 -5.98 5.01
C GLU A 10 20.11 -4.82 4.77
N LEU A 11 20.65 -3.61 4.61
CA LEU A 11 19.84 -2.43 4.38
C LEU A 11 19.51 -2.33 2.88
N ILE A 12 18.25 -2.59 2.55
CA ILE A 12 17.71 -2.35 1.21
C ILE A 12 17.18 -0.91 1.18
N HIS A 13 17.82 -0.06 0.39
CA HIS A 13 17.36 1.32 0.17
C HIS A 13 16.24 1.35 -0.86
N LEU A 14 15.08 1.90 -0.49
CA LEU A 14 14.07 2.28 -1.46
C LEU A 14 14.59 3.46 -2.32
N PRO A 15 14.13 3.59 -3.58
CA PRO A 15 14.56 4.68 -4.46
C PRO A 15 14.27 6.08 -3.92
N ARG A 16 13.34 6.18 -2.95
CA ARG A 16 12.94 7.42 -2.28
C ARG A 16 13.28 7.33 -0.79
N PRO A 17 14.54 7.59 -0.39
CA PRO A 17 15.01 7.41 0.98
C PRO A 17 14.39 8.40 1.98
N ASP A 18 13.81 9.51 1.49
CA ASP A 18 13.22 10.58 2.31
C ASP A 18 11.70 10.43 2.48
N ILE A 19 11.12 9.28 2.13
CA ILE A 19 9.68 9.04 2.25
C ILE A 19 9.41 8.10 3.42
N ASP A 20 8.57 8.57 4.33
CA ASP A 20 8.03 7.75 5.39
C ASP A 20 7.14 6.64 4.81
N VAL A 21 7.43 5.41 5.21
CA VAL A 21 6.59 4.24 4.96
C VAL A 21 5.81 3.93 6.23
N TYR A 22 4.49 3.98 6.14
CA TYR A 22 3.59 3.82 7.29
C TYR A 22 2.97 2.43 7.36
N ASP A 23 2.81 1.77 6.21
CA ASP A 23 2.23 0.43 6.09
C ASP A 23 2.82 -0.30 4.88
N PHE A 24 2.84 -1.62 4.91
CA PHE A 24 3.39 -2.44 3.83
C PHE A 24 2.90 -3.89 3.83
N ALA A 25 3.01 -4.53 2.67
CA ALA A 25 2.89 -5.96 2.50
C ALA A 25 3.95 -6.47 1.51
N ILE A 26 4.41 -7.69 1.71
CA ILE A 26 5.34 -8.37 0.80
C ILE A 26 4.56 -9.41 0.00
N THR A 27 4.87 -9.55 -1.29
CA THR A 27 4.27 -10.59 -2.13
C THR A 27 4.57 -11.99 -1.56
N PRO A 28 3.69 -12.99 -1.78
CA PRO A 28 3.92 -14.35 -1.27
C PRO A 28 5.24 -14.99 -1.70
N ASP A 29 5.80 -14.57 -2.85
CA ASP A 29 7.09 -15.05 -3.36
C ASP A 29 8.31 -14.27 -2.83
N GLY A 30 8.08 -13.20 -2.05
CA GLY A 30 9.13 -12.38 -1.43
C GLY A 30 9.85 -11.41 -2.37
N ASN A 31 9.47 -11.30 -3.65
CA ASN A 31 10.22 -10.52 -4.64
C ASN A 31 9.78 -9.05 -4.75
N GLU A 32 8.65 -8.68 -4.17
CA GLU A 32 8.09 -7.33 -4.28
C GLU A 32 7.45 -6.91 -2.95
N VAL A 33 7.57 -5.63 -2.62
CA VAL A 33 6.87 -4.98 -1.52
C VAL A 33 5.88 -3.98 -2.08
N VAL A 34 4.66 -3.97 -1.55
CA VAL A 34 3.71 -2.88 -1.72
C VAL A 34 3.65 -2.11 -0.43
N PHE A 35 3.81 -0.80 -0.50
CA PHE A 35 3.92 0.06 0.67
C PHE A 35 3.13 1.35 0.47
N GLN A 36 2.63 1.88 1.59
CA GLN A 36 1.97 3.17 1.65
C GLN A 36 3.02 4.28 1.73
N ALA A 37 2.85 5.32 0.93
CA ALA A 37 3.68 6.51 0.96
C ALA A 37 2.89 7.77 0.57
N VAL A 38 3.38 8.93 1.01
CA VAL A 38 2.83 10.22 0.58
C VAL A 38 3.08 10.40 -0.92
N SER A 39 2.02 10.61 -1.69
CA SER A 39 2.07 10.93 -3.12
C SER A 39 1.88 12.41 -3.41
N GLY A 40 1.41 13.17 -2.43
CA GLY A 40 1.25 14.62 -2.51
C GLY A 40 0.39 15.17 -1.38
N SER A 41 -0.24 16.30 -1.63
CA SER A 41 -1.22 16.91 -0.75
C SER A 41 -2.36 17.53 -1.56
N ASP A 42 -3.51 17.70 -0.91
CA ASP A 42 -4.63 18.43 -1.47
C ASP A 42 -4.48 19.95 -1.29
N HIS A 43 -5.49 20.71 -1.74
CA HIS A 43 -5.49 22.18 -1.64
C HIS A 43 -5.55 22.72 -0.21
N SER A 44 -5.96 21.89 0.76
CA SER A 44 -5.99 22.24 2.18
C SER A 44 -4.66 21.95 2.89
N GLY A 45 -3.71 21.31 2.21
CA GLY A 45 -2.45 20.85 2.77
C GLY A 45 -2.54 19.47 3.45
N THR A 46 -3.68 18.78 3.31
CA THR A 46 -3.84 17.41 3.81
C THR A 46 -3.05 16.46 2.92
N TYR A 47 -2.23 15.60 3.52
CA TYR A 47 -1.45 14.61 2.77
C TYR A 47 -2.34 13.57 2.09
N ILE A 48 -1.95 13.20 0.87
CA ILE A 48 -2.54 12.13 0.09
C ILE A 48 -1.59 10.94 0.15
N TYR A 49 -2.15 9.75 0.40
CA TYR A 49 -1.37 8.53 0.58
C TYR A 49 -1.79 7.50 -0.46
N ASP A 50 -0.83 7.06 -1.24
CA ASP A 50 -1.02 6.02 -2.26
C ASP A 50 -0.16 4.80 -1.96
N LEU A 51 -0.57 3.69 -2.57
CA LEU A 51 0.21 2.47 -2.60
C LEU A 51 1.21 2.52 -3.76
N PHE A 52 2.45 2.18 -3.45
CA PHE A 52 3.53 1.98 -4.40
C PHE A 52 4.03 0.56 -4.29
N SER A 53 4.53 0.00 -5.39
CA SER A 53 5.21 -1.28 -5.40
C SER A 53 6.69 -1.10 -5.70
N TYR A 54 7.52 -1.95 -5.11
CA TYR A 54 8.95 -2.01 -5.39
C TYR A 54 9.39 -3.46 -5.53
N HIS A 55 9.97 -3.78 -6.70
CA HIS A 55 10.44 -5.12 -7.01
C HIS A 55 11.95 -5.23 -6.74
N PHE A 56 12.36 -6.05 -5.78
CA PHE A 56 13.72 -6.09 -5.24
C PHE A 56 14.78 -6.43 -6.31
N ASN A 57 14.49 -7.40 -7.18
CA ASN A 57 15.46 -7.86 -8.19
C ASN A 57 15.70 -6.84 -9.32
N THR A 58 14.67 -6.09 -9.70
CA THR A 58 14.74 -5.14 -10.82
C THR A 58 14.96 -3.71 -10.35
N GLN A 59 14.85 -3.48 -9.04
CA GLN A 59 14.92 -2.17 -8.38
C GLN A 59 13.92 -1.17 -8.97
N LYS A 60 12.80 -1.67 -9.51
CA LYS A 60 11.77 -0.85 -10.14
C LYS A 60 10.68 -0.54 -9.13
N GLU A 61 10.41 0.75 -8.96
CA GLU A 61 9.24 1.25 -8.24
C GLU A 61 8.09 1.57 -9.21
N THR A 62 6.85 1.41 -8.79
CA THR A 62 5.65 1.76 -9.57
C THR A 62 4.55 2.25 -8.63
N GLN A 63 3.89 3.35 -8.98
CA GLN A 63 2.69 3.79 -8.27
C GLN A 63 1.51 2.89 -8.66
N LEU A 64 0.87 2.25 -7.69
CA LEU A 64 -0.25 1.34 -7.91
C LEU A 64 -1.60 2.07 -7.82
N THR A 65 -1.72 3.06 -6.93
CA THR A 65 -2.95 3.85 -6.78
C THR A 65 -2.69 5.33 -7.03
N ASP A 66 -3.71 6.00 -7.55
CA ASP A 66 -3.81 7.47 -7.60
C ASP A 66 -5.28 7.81 -7.36
N LEU A 67 -5.73 7.55 -6.13
CA LEU A 67 -7.14 7.78 -5.77
C LEU A 67 -7.39 9.19 -5.24
N ARG A 68 -6.31 9.96 -4.97
CA ARG A 68 -6.34 11.28 -4.31
C ARG A 68 -7.02 11.26 -2.94
N GLU A 69 -6.94 10.11 -2.27
CA GLU A 69 -7.53 9.82 -0.96
C GLU A 69 -6.45 9.20 -0.06
N TYR A 70 -6.83 8.78 1.16
CA TYR A 70 -5.94 8.07 2.07
C TYR A 70 -6.07 6.54 1.88
N THR A 71 -5.08 5.93 1.22
CA THR A 71 -5.05 4.47 0.99
C THR A 71 -4.13 3.78 1.99
N GLU A 72 -4.53 2.67 2.60
CA GLU A 72 -3.74 1.96 3.61
C GLU A 72 -4.02 0.44 3.66
N THR A 73 -3.26 -0.27 4.49
CA THR A 73 -3.47 -1.70 4.79
C THR A 73 -3.48 -2.58 3.54
N PRO A 74 -2.40 -2.55 2.73
CA PRO A 74 -2.28 -3.45 1.59
C PRO A 74 -2.22 -4.91 2.07
N VAL A 75 -2.94 -5.80 1.39
CA VAL A 75 -2.94 -7.25 1.63
C VAL A 75 -2.95 -7.97 0.30
N PHE A 76 -2.04 -8.92 0.12
CA PHE A 76 -2.00 -9.74 -1.08
C PHE A 76 -2.99 -10.90 -1.03
N SER A 77 -3.62 -11.15 -2.19
CA SER A 77 -4.18 -12.46 -2.51
C SER A 77 -3.12 -13.57 -2.42
N GLN A 78 -3.56 -14.80 -2.15
CA GLN A 78 -2.67 -15.95 -2.02
C GLN A 78 -1.87 -16.23 -3.31
N ASP A 79 -2.45 -15.98 -4.49
CA ASP A 79 -1.76 -16.13 -5.76
C ASP A 79 -0.92 -14.89 -6.15
N GLY A 80 -0.90 -13.88 -5.28
CA GLY A 80 -0.11 -12.66 -5.42
C GLY A 80 -0.51 -11.79 -6.60
N LYS A 81 -1.69 -11.96 -7.22
CA LYS A 81 -2.10 -11.15 -8.38
C LYS A 81 -2.86 -9.90 -8.00
N ASP A 82 -3.61 -9.98 -6.91
CA ASP A 82 -4.44 -8.90 -6.41
C ASP A 82 -3.89 -8.34 -5.10
N VAL A 83 -4.03 -7.02 -4.94
CA VAL A 83 -3.85 -6.30 -3.69
C VAL A 83 -5.21 -5.78 -3.23
N TYR A 84 -5.59 -6.11 -2.00
CA TYR A 84 -6.73 -5.56 -1.28
C TYR A 84 -6.23 -4.48 -0.34
N PHE A 85 -7.00 -3.41 -0.16
CA PHE A 85 -6.59 -2.30 0.69
C PHE A 85 -7.80 -1.48 1.14
N LEU A 86 -7.59 -0.64 2.15
CA LEU A 86 -8.61 0.27 2.66
C LEU A 86 -8.39 1.67 2.11
N VAL A 87 -9.48 2.41 1.94
CA VAL A 87 -9.46 3.82 1.56
C VAL A 87 -10.32 4.61 2.55
N ASP A 88 -9.74 5.55 3.28
CA ASP A 88 -10.49 6.53 4.08
C ASP A 88 -10.87 7.73 3.20
N ARG A 89 -12.13 7.80 2.80
CA ARG A 89 -12.68 8.90 1.98
C ARG A 89 -12.96 10.18 2.77
N LYS A 90 -12.74 10.14 4.09
CA LYS A 90 -12.91 11.28 4.99
C LYS A 90 -11.67 11.50 5.86
N PHE A 91 -10.51 11.16 5.32
CA PHE A 91 -9.24 11.39 5.98
C PHE A 91 -9.08 12.86 6.40
N ALA A 92 -8.50 13.07 7.59
CA ALA A 92 -8.35 14.37 8.24
C ALA A 92 -9.67 15.14 8.52
N GLN A 93 -10.83 14.48 8.44
CA GLN A 93 -12.12 15.05 8.87
C GLN A 93 -12.50 14.54 10.28
N SER A 94 -13.71 14.88 10.74
CA SER A 94 -14.20 14.52 12.09
C SER A 94 -14.55 13.03 12.27
N SER A 95 -14.57 12.25 11.20
CA SER A 95 -14.86 10.82 11.21
C SER A 95 -14.25 10.14 9.99
N SER A 96 -13.68 8.94 10.16
CA SER A 96 -13.21 8.12 9.04
C SER A 96 -14.36 7.45 8.28
N ASP A 97 -14.14 7.24 6.99
CA ASP A 97 -15.05 6.58 6.06
C ASP A 97 -14.30 5.54 5.25
N TYR A 98 -14.03 4.39 5.88
CA TYR A 98 -13.26 3.31 5.27
C TYR A 98 -14.08 2.44 4.32
N HIS A 99 -13.52 2.23 3.14
CA HIS A 99 -14.04 1.35 2.11
C HIS A 99 -12.98 0.33 1.69
N LEU A 100 -13.42 -0.90 1.43
CA LEU A 100 -12.54 -1.95 0.92
C LEU A 100 -12.38 -1.81 -0.58
N TYR A 101 -11.14 -1.92 -1.06
CA TYR A 101 -10.79 -1.88 -2.47
C TYR A 101 -9.93 -3.07 -2.86
N LYS A 102 -9.88 -3.30 -4.17
CA LYS A 102 -9.04 -4.29 -4.82
C LYS A 102 -8.41 -3.70 -6.08
N ILE A 103 -7.14 -4.00 -6.34
CA ILE A 103 -6.47 -3.73 -7.61
C ILE A 103 -5.70 -4.98 -8.07
N ASP A 104 -5.72 -5.27 -9.38
CA ASP A 104 -4.77 -6.21 -9.97
C ASP A 104 -3.40 -5.55 -9.97
N LYS A 105 -2.36 -6.20 -9.44
CA LYS A 105 -1.03 -5.60 -9.31
C LYS A 105 -0.41 -5.16 -10.63
N ASN A 106 -0.86 -5.71 -11.76
CA ASN A 106 -0.43 -5.32 -13.11
C ASN A 106 -1.46 -4.40 -13.78
N GLY A 107 -2.63 -4.23 -13.18
CA GLY A 107 -3.69 -3.34 -13.64
C GLY A 107 -3.61 -1.98 -12.96
N MET A 108 -4.11 -0.94 -13.64
CA MET A 108 -4.04 0.44 -13.16
C MET A 108 -5.36 0.94 -12.56
N THR A 109 -6.35 0.08 -12.37
CA THR A 109 -7.70 0.52 -11.96
C THR A 109 -8.16 -0.23 -10.72
N ALA A 110 -8.12 0.45 -9.59
CA ALA A 110 -8.72 0.00 -8.34
C ALA A 110 -10.25 -0.07 -8.45
N ARG A 111 -10.83 -1.04 -7.74
CA ARG A 111 -12.27 -1.26 -7.67
C ARG A 111 -12.69 -1.35 -6.22
N GLU A 112 -13.74 -0.61 -5.86
CA GLU A 112 -14.37 -0.77 -4.55
C GLU A 112 -15.04 -2.15 -4.47
N MET A 113 -14.94 -2.75 -3.29
CA MET A 113 -15.49 -4.05 -2.95
C MET A 113 -16.53 -3.86 -1.84
N THR A 114 -17.73 -4.40 -2.05
CA THR A 114 -18.76 -4.44 -1.01
C THR A 114 -18.84 -5.85 -0.43
N LEU A 115 -18.83 -5.97 0.89
CA LEU A 115 -19.03 -7.24 1.57
C LEU A 115 -20.54 -7.49 1.76
N PRO A 116 -21.08 -8.64 1.31
CA PRO A 116 -22.49 -8.95 1.48
C PRO A 116 -22.90 -8.92 2.96
N GLY A 117 -24.02 -8.26 3.26
CA GLY A 117 -24.58 -8.22 4.62
C GLY A 117 -23.90 -7.21 5.57
N ILE A 118 -22.95 -6.42 5.08
CA ILE A 118 -22.42 -5.24 5.78
C ILE A 118 -22.87 -4.02 4.99
N GLU A 119 -24.12 -3.62 5.21
CA GLU A 119 -24.57 -2.28 4.82
C GLU A 119 -24.28 -1.31 5.98
N LYS A 120 -23.87 -0.10 5.63
CA LYS A 120 -23.56 0.96 6.59
C LYS A 120 -24.81 1.56 7.21
#